data_AF-A0A662K5R9-F1
#
_entry.id   AF-A0A662K5R9-F1
#
_cell.length_a   1.000
_cell.length_b   1.000
_cell.length_c   1.000
_cell.angle_alpha   90.00
_cell.angle_beta   90.00
_cell.angle_gamma   90.00
#
_symmetry.space_group_name_H-M   'P 1'
#
loop_
_entity.id
_entity.type
_entity.pdbx_description
1 polymer ?
#
loop_
_entity_poly.entity_id
_entity_poly.type
_entity_poly.pdbx_seq_one_letter_code
_entity_poly.pdbx_strand_id
1 'polypeptide(L)' 'MFIEFDNFRNFLLVSTKYNTFRVYRVVYRTLEALAQSQKNTYFYSKYYENEKELKEHVRILEENNFLRVKEIKRWEG' A
#
# COMPACT_ATOMS: atom_id res chain seq x y z
N MET A 1 -11.03 8.82 -8.05
CA MET A 1 -10.37 7.99 -9.07
C MET A 1 -9.55 6.91 -8.39
N PHE A 2 -9.60 5.68 -8.89
CA PHE A 2 -8.75 4.58 -8.44
C PHE A 2 -7.50 4.51 -9.32
N ILE A 3 -6.32 4.47 -8.70
CA ILE A 3 -5.04 4.50 -9.40
C ILE A 3 -4.18 3.37 -8.84
N GLU A 4 -3.81 2.44 -9.72
CA GLU A 4 -2.96 1.30 -9.39
C GLU A 4 -1.52 1.56 -9.83
N PHE A 5 -0.57 1.14 -9.00
CA PHE A 5 0.86 1.33 -9.23
C PHE A 5 1.55 -0.03 -9.30
N ASP A 6 2.35 -0.25 -10.33
CA ASP A 6 3.24 -1.43 -10.42
C ASP A 6 4.58 -1.22 -9.69
N ASN A 7 4.96 0.05 -9.51
CA ASN A 7 6.22 0.44 -8.90
C ASN A 7 6.01 0.97 -7.48
N PHE A 8 6.62 0.29 -6.50
CA PHE A 8 6.53 0.63 -5.08
C PHE A 8 7.01 2.04 -4.76
N ARG A 9 8.10 2.49 -5.39
CA ARG A 9 8.66 3.83 -5.16
C ARG A 9 7.71 4.92 -5.62
N ASN A 10 7.07 4.75 -6.78
CA ASN A 10 6.07 5.69 -7.28
C ASN A 10 4.83 5.71 -6.39
N PHE A 11 4.35 4.54 -5.96
CA PHE A 11 3.27 4.43 -4.99
C PHE A 11 3.59 5.20 -3.71
N LEU A 12 4.78 4.97 -3.13
CA LEU A 12 5.21 5.60 -1.88
C LEU A 12 5.31 7.12 -2.04
N LEU A 13 5.91 7.61 -3.14
CA LEU A 13 6.04 9.04 -3.42
C LEU A 13 4.68 9.73 -3.48
N VAL A 14 3.71 9.13 -4.18
CA VAL A 14 2.37 9.73 -4.36
C VAL A 14 1.54 9.64 -3.08
N SER A 15 1.53 8.46 -2.44
CA SER A 15 0.75 8.21 -1.22
C SER A 15 1.20 9.08 -0.05
N THR A 16 2.48 9.44 0.01
CA THR A 16 3.06 10.25 1.10
C THR A 16 3.00 11.76 0.87
N LYS A 17 2.77 12.20 -0.38
CA LYS A 17 2.77 13.63 -0.78
C LYS A 17 1.65 14.46 -0.13
N TYR A 18 0.54 13.83 0.23
CA TYR A 18 -0.64 14.50 0.77
C TYR A 18 -1.03 13.91 2.12
N ASN A 19 -1.92 14.60 2.84
CA ASN A 19 -2.59 14.00 3.99
C ASN A 19 -3.56 12.91 3.48
N THR A 20 -3.16 11.66 3.65
CA THR A 20 -3.87 10.49 3.15
C THR A 20 -4.05 9.49 4.29
N PHE A 21 -5.20 8.83 4.29
CA PHE A 21 -5.36 7.61 5.09
C PHE A 21 -4.55 6.49 4.42
N ARG A 22 -3.76 5.74 5.20
CA ARG A 22 -2.78 4.78 4.68
C ARG A 22 -2.88 3.46 5.43
N VAL A 23 -3.15 2.39 4.70
CA VAL A 23 -3.22 1.04 5.26
C VAL A 23 -2.49 0.04 4.40
N TYR A 24 -2.07 -1.05 5.01
CA TYR A 24 -1.51 -2.18 4.28
C TYR A 24 -1.92 -3.51 4.91
N ARG A 25 -1.89 -4.58 4.11
CA ARG A 25 -1.99 -5.96 4.59
C ARG A 25 -0.95 -6.83 3.89
N VAL A 26 -0.60 -7.92 4.55
CA VAL A 26 0.24 -8.97 3.97
C VAL A 26 -0.53 -10.28 4.04
N VAL A 27 -0.73 -10.92 2.90
CA VAL A 27 -1.40 -12.22 2.78
C VAL A 27 -0.42 -13.18 2.10
N TYR A 28 0.05 -14.17 2.85
CA TYR A 28 1.18 -15.03 2.46
C TYR A 28 2.41 -14.20 2.07
N ARG A 29 2.73 -14.13 0.77
CA ARG A 29 3.86 -13.36 0.22
C ARG A 29 3.41 -12.17 -0.63
N THR A 30 2.14 -11.82 -0.56
CA THR A 30 1.57 -10.67 -1.26
C THR A 30 1.43 -9.51 -0.29
N LEU A 31 2.05 -8.38 -0.63
CA LEU A 31 1.83 -7.10 0.03
C LEU A 31 0.78 -6.33 -0.74
N GLU A 32 -0.23 -5.86 -0.05
CA GLU A 32 -1.20 -4.90 -0.58
C GLU A 32 -1.18 -3.64 0.28
N ALA A 33 -1.06 -2.49 -0.36
CA ALA A 33 -1.07 -1.20 0.29
C ALA A 33 -2.08 -0.27 -0.39
N LEU A 34 -2.83 0.47 0.41
CA LEU A 34 -3.84 1.42 -0.03
C LEU A 34 -3.62 2.75 0.67
N ALA A 35 -3.63 3.82 -0.10
CA ALA A 35 -3.64 5.18 0.41
C ALA A 35 -4.78 5.97 -0.22
N GLN A 36 -5.53 6.72 0.58
CA GLN A 36 -6.69 7.47 0.11
C GLN A 36 -6.56 8.94 0.46
N SER A 37 -6.64 9.77 -0.57
CA SER A 37 -6.86 11.23 -0.48
C SER A 37 -8.35 11.54 -0.66
N GLN A 38 -8.73 12.82 -0.53
CA GLN A 38 -10.12 13.26 -0.72
C GLN A 38 -10.75 12.83 -2.06
N LYS A 39 -9.95 12.73 -3.13
CA LYS A 39 -10.46 12.45 -4.50
C LYS A 39 -9.92 11.17 -5.11
N ASN A 40 -8.80 10.65 -4.60
CA ASN A 40 -8.06 9.55 -5.23
C ASN A 40 -7.74 8.46 -4.22
N THR A 41 -7.89 7.22 -4.67
CA THR A 41 -7.44 6.02 -4.00
C THR A 41 -6.26 5.47 -4.78
N TYR A 42 -5.13 5.31 -4.10
CA TYR A 42 -3.88 4.78 -4.63
C TYR A 42 -3.72 3.36 -4.10
N PHE A 43 -3.42 2.42 -4.99
CA PHE A 43 -3.28 1.02 -4.65
C PHE A 43 -1.97 0.45 -5.18
N TYR A 44 -1.36 -0.41 -4.38
CA TYR A 44 -0.17 -1.18 -4.74
C TYR A 44 -0.38 -2.62 -4.30
N SER A 45 -0.15 -3.56 -5.19
CA SER A 45 -0.17 -4.99 -4.89
C SER A 45 1.02 -5.65 -5.57
N LYS A 46 1.79 -6.43 -4.80
CA LYS A 46 2.90 -7.22 -5.35
C LYS A 46 3.07 -8.52 -4.60
N TYR A 47 3.25 -9.59 -5.36
CA TYR A 47 3.75 -10.87 -4.86
C TYR A 47 5.28 -10.86 -4.81
N TYR A 48 5.85 -11.35 -3.71
CA TYR A 48 7.29 -11.42 -3.50
C TYR A 48 7.76 -12.87 -3.45
N GLU A 49 8.71 -13.22 -4.31
CA GLU A 49 9.39 -14.52 -4.21
C GLU A 49 10.38 -14.55 -3.03
N ASN A 50 10.94 -13.38 -2.70
CA ASN A 50 11.94 -13.21 -1.65
C ASN A 50 11.32 -12.57 -0.39
N GLU A 51 11.35 -13.28 0.72
CA GLU A 51 10.85 -12.80 2.01
C GLU A 51 11.61 -11.58 2.54
N LYS A 52 12.90 -11.44 2.21
CA LYS A 52 13.71 -10.28 2.60
C LYS A 52 13.21 -9.00 1.95
N GLU A 53 12.85 -9.06 0.66
CA GLU A 53 12.31 -7.90 -0.07
C GLU A 53 10.93 -7.50 0.46
N LEU A 54 10.06 -8.48 0.74
CA LEU A 54 8.77 -8.24 1.38
C LEU A 54 8.93 -7.54 2.74
N LYS A 55 9.80 -8.05 3.62
CA LYS A 55 10.07 -7.46 4.93
C LYS A 55 10.57 -6.03 4.83
N GLU A 56 11.43 -5.76 3.85
CA GLU A 56 11.94 -4.41 3.62
C GLU A 56 10.83 -3.43 3.20
N HIS A 57 9.96 -3.83 2.27
CA HIS A 57 8.83 -2.98 1.87
C HIS A 57 7.83 -2.76 3.00
N VAL A 58 7.57 -3.79 3.82
CA VAL A 58 6.74 -3.66 5.02
C VAL A 58 7.34 -2.64 5.99
N ARG A 59 8.64 -2.74 6.29
CA ARG A 59 9.35 -1.79 7.16
C ARG A 59 9.22 -0.36 6.64
N ILE A 60 9.43 -0.15 5.34
CA ILE A 60 9.29 1.17 4.70
C ILE A 60 7.85 1.71 4.85
N LEU A 61 6.83 0.87 4.69
CA LEU A 61 5.44 1.28 4.88
C LEU A 61 5.17 1.71 6.33
N GLU A 62 5.66 0.95 7.30
CA GLU A 62 5.53 1.28 8.73
C GLU A 62 6.22 2.60 9.09
N GLU A 63 7.44 2.82 8.58
CA GLU A 63 8.17 4.09 8.72
C GLU A 63 7.43 5.28 8.10
N ASN A 64 6.55 5.04 7.12
CA ASN A 64 5.73 6.04 6.45
C ASN A 64 4.28 6.12 7.00
N ASN A 65 4.07 5.63 8.23
CA ASN A 65 2.81 5.66 8.97
C ASN A 65 1.65 4.91 8.27
N PHE A 66 1.95 3.87 7.51
CA PHE A 66 0.91 2.95 7.05
C PHE A 66 0.48 2.03 8.20
N LEU A 67 -0.83 1.94 8.42
CA LEU A 67 -1.39 1.08 9.45
C LEU A 67 -1.62 -0.34 8.91
N ARG A 68 -1.13 -1.34 9.63
CA ARG A 68 -1.40 -2.74 9.28
C ARG A 68 -2.86 -3.08 9.60
N VAL A 69 -3.57 -3.63 8.62
CA VAL A 69 -4.95 -4.11 8.77
C VAL A 69 -5.08 -5.58 8.42
N LYS A 70 -6.13 -6.24 8.92
CA LYS A 70 -6.43 -7.64 8.60
C LYS A 70 -6.91 -7.80 7.15
N GLU A 71 -7.70 -6.85 6.67
CA GLU A 71 -8.33 -6.91 5.36
C GLU A 71 -8.49 -5.50 4.78
N ILE A 72 -8.34 -5.37 3.48
CA ILE A 72 -8.67 -4.15 2.73
C ILE A 72 -9.90 -4.48 1.89
N LYS A 73 -11.08 -4.02 2.34
CA LYS A 73 -12.32 -4.13 1.56
C LYS A 73 -12.49 -2.89 0.71
N ARG A 74 -12.70 -3.09 -0.59
CA ARG A 74 -13.18 -2.03 -1.48
C ARG A 74 -14.69 -1.98 -1.33
N TRP A 75 -15.26 -0.78 -1.20
CA TRP A 75 -16.70 -0.61 -1.30
C TRP A 75 -17.09 -0.93 -2.75
N GLU A 76 -17.87 -1.98 -2.98
CA GLU A 76 -18.54 -2.20 -4.26
C GLU A 76 -19.59 -1.11 -4.41
N GLY A 77 -19.26 -0.09 -5.22
CA GLY A 77 -20.19 0.96 -5.62
C GLY A 77 -20.95 0.54 -6.87
#